data_AF-A0A7S0QTP0-F1
#
_entry.id   AF-A0A7S0QTP0-F1
#
_cell.length_a   1.000
_cell.length_b   1.000
_cell.length_c   1.000
_cell.angle_alpha   90.00
_cell.angle_beta   90.00
_cell.angle_gamma   90.00
#
_symmetry.space_group_name_H-M   'P 1'
#
loop_
_entity.id
_entity.type
_entity.pdbx_description
1 polymer ?
#
loop_
_entity_poly.entity_id
_entity_poly.type
_entity_poly.pdbx_seq_one_letter_code
_entity_poly.pdbx_strand_id
1 'polypeptide(L)'
;RSALDERLMAAQSRAETVEILQRNRVDPRKLTSVLGTLGRARKMRVCAWVYEWAGEKKLLNIIHYNRYIDLLGKSKMIEQALEVFSDMRKNKDVKPDTITYSALISAC
;
A
#
# COMPACT_ATOMS: atom_id res chain seq x y z
N ARG A 1 -16.40 0.72 10.08
CA ARG A 1 -15.48 1.52 9.23
C ARG A 1 -14.98 2.68 10.08
N SER A 2 -13.69 2.99 10.07
CA SER A 2 -13.16 4.07 10.90
C SER A 2 -13.34 5.43 10.19
N ALA A 3 -13.47 6.54 10.92
CA ALA A 3 -13.56 7.88 10.33
C ALA A 3 -12.36 8.21 9.42
N LEU A 4 -11.21 7.58 9.65
CA LEU A 4 -10.04 7.65 8.78
C LEU A 4 -10.31 7.03 7.41
N ASP A 5 -10.91 5.84 7.35
CA ASP A 5 -11.19 5.13 6.10
C ASP A 5 -12.12 5.94 5.20
N GLU A 6 -13.17 6.54 5.77
CA GLU A 6 -14.14 7.36 5.02
C GLU A 6 -13.48 8.61 4.40
N ARG A 7 -12.64 9.30 5.19
CA ARG A 7 -11.89 10.48 4.71
C ARG A 7 -10.91 10.11 3.60
N LEU A 8 -10.21 8.99 3.74
CA LEU A 8 -9.30 8.51 2.68
C LEU A 8 -10.06 8.08 1.42
N MET A 9 -11.25 7.48 1.55
CA MET A 9 -12.08 7.12 0.38
C MET A 9 -12.61 8.34 -0.37
N ALA A 10 -12.80 9.46 0.34
CA ALA A 10 -13.24 10.73 -0.22
C ALA A 10 -12.08 11.60 -0.75
N ALA A 11 -10.82 11.25 -0.46
CA ALA A 11 -9.65 12.03 -0.89
C ALA A 11 -9.54 12.07 -2.42
N GLN A 12 -9.36 13.27 -2.97
CA GLN A 12 -9.30 13.52 -4.41
C GLN A 12 -7.89 13.86 -4.89
N SER A 13 -7.00 14.24 -3.96
CA SER A 13 -5.61 14.57 -4.25
C SER A 13 -4.61 13.88 -3.31
N ARG A 14 -3.35 13.81 -3.76
CA ARG A 14 -2.23 13.33 -2.93
C ARG A 14 -2.03 14.21 -1.69
N ALA A 15 -2.14 15.53 -1.83
CA ALA A 15 -1.96 16.48 -0.73
C ALA A 15 -2.99 16.24 0.40
N GLU A 16 -4.27 16.10 0.05
CA GLU A 16 -5.34 15.77 1.01
C GLU A 16 -5.07 14.42 1.70
N THR A 17 -4.66 13.41 0.92
CA THR A 17 -4.36 12.08 1.47
C THR A 17 -3.24 12.17 2.51
N VAL A 18 -2.16 12.87 2.20
CA VAL A 18 -1.04 13.08 3.13
C VAL A 18 -1.48 13.84 4.39
N GLU A 19 -2.28 14.90 4.25
CA GLU A 19 -2.80 15.65 5.39
C GLU A 19 -3.67 14.77 6.31
N ILE A 20 -4.56 13.95 5.73
CA ILE A 20 -5.40 13.00 6.47
C ILE A 20 -4.53 11.99 7.22
N LEU A 21 -3.51 11.42 6.57
CA LEU A 21 -2.60 10.45 7.19
C LEU A 21 -1.80 11.05 8.35
N GLN A 22 -1.28 12.27 8.16
CA GLN A 22 -0.54 13.00 9.19
C GLN A 22 -1.41 13.35 10.39
N ARG A 23 -2.61 13.92 10.14
CA ARG A 23 -3.55 14.33 11.19
C ARG A 23 -4.01 13.16 12.06
N ASN A 24 -4.13 11.97 11.47
CA ASN A 24 -4.56 10.76 12.17
C ASN A 24 -3.40 9.95 12.80
N ARG A 25 -2.15 10.44 12.71
CA ARG A 25 -0.94 9.78 13.23
C ARG A 25 -0.90 8.30 12.83
N VAL A 26 -0.94 8.04 11.52
CA VAL A 26 -0.91 6.68 10.97
C VAL A 26 0.45 6.03 11.27
N ASP A 27 0.40 4.94 12.01
CA ASP A 27 1.54 4.08 12.33
C ASP A 27 1.59 2.87 11.37
N PRO A 28 2.69 2.08 11.37
CA PRO A 28 2.81 0.90 10.51
C PRO A 28 1.67 -0.13 10.69
N ARG A 29 1.12 -0.31 11.89
CA ARG A 29 0.01 -1.26 12.09
C ARG A 29 -1.27 -0.75 11.40
N LYS A 30 -1.59 0.54 11.56
CA LYS A 30 -2.73 1.18 10.90
C LYS A 30 -2.57 1.19 9.38
N LEU A 31 -1.34 1.36 8.88
CA LEU A 31 -1.05 1.39 7.44
C LEU A 31 -1.52 0.11 6.73
N THR A 32 -1.23 -1.07 7.29
CA THR A 32 -1.68 -2.36 6.71
C THR A 32 -3.21 -2.44 6.64
N SER A 33 -3.91 -1.98 7.68
CA SER A 33 -5.39 -1.95 7.72
C SER A 33 -5.95 -0.99 6.67
N VAL A 34 -5.39 0.22 6.57
CA VAL A 34 -5.80 1.24 5.60
C VAL A 34 -5.64 0.75 4.18
N LEU A 35 -4.47 0.21 3.81
CA LEU A 35 -4.23 -0.36 2.48
C LEU A 35 -5.24 -1.48 2.17
N GLY A 36 -5.50 -2.36 3.15
CA GLY A 36 -6.48 -3.44 2.99
C GLY A 36 -7.91 -2.93 2.77
N THR A 37 -8.33 -1.89 3.48
CA THR A 37 -9.66 -1.30 3.35
C THR A 37 -9.82 -0.52 2.04
N LEU A 38 -8.83 0.28 1.65
CA LEU A 38 -8.83 1.01 0.38
C LEU A 38 -8.79 0.06 -0.82
N GLY A 39 -8.00 -1.01 -0.73
CA GLY A 39 -7.96 -2.06 -1.74
C GLY A 39 -9.30 -2.77 -1.93
N ARG A 40 -9.98 -3.14 -0.84
CA ARG A 40 -11.36 -3.68 -0.89
C ARG A 40 -12.37 -2.69 -1.47
N ALA A 41 -12.16 -1.40 -1.24
CA ALA A 41 -12.99 -0.33 -1.81
C ALA A 41 -12.61 0.03 -3.27
N ARG A 42 -11.66 -0.70 -3.89
CA ARG A 42 -11.14 -0.45 -5.24
C ARG A 42 -10.58 0.96 -5.45
N LYS A 43 -10.16 1.63 -4.38
CA LYS A 43 -9.56 2.97 -4.41
C LYS A 43 -8.05 2.89 -4.64
N MET A 44 -7.61 2.19 -5.70
CA MET A 44 -6.19 1.91 -5.96
C MET A 44 -5.34 3.18 -6.11
N ARG A 45 -5.92 4.26 -6.65
CA ARG A 45 -5.24 5.56 -6.74
C ARG A 45 -4.88 6.13 -5.36
N VAL A 46 -5.77 5.99 -4.38
CA VAL A 46 -5.50 6.43 -3.00
C VAL A 46 -4.51 5.47 -2.33
N CYS A 47 -4.63 4.16 -2.56
CA CYS A 47 -3.64 3.19 -2.08
C CYS A 47 -2.21 3.56 -2.52
N ALA A 48 -2.03 3.98 -3.78
CA ALA A 48 -0.74 4.42 -4.30
C ALA A 48 -0.20 5.63 -3.54
N TRP A 49 -1.03 6.66 -3.31
CA TRP A 49 -0.61 7.82 -2.52
C TRP A 49 -0.26 7.47 -1.07
N VAL A 50 -1.02 6.56 -0.45
CA VAL A 50 -0.72 6.06 0.90
C VAL A 50 0.62 5.30 0.91
N TYR A 51 0.88 4.48 -0.10
CA TYR A 51 2.13 3.73 -0.25
C TYR A 51 3.34 4.66 -0.46
N GLU A 52 3.23 5.64 -1.37
CA GLU A 52 4.27 6.65 -1.61
C GLU A 52 4.61 7.42 -0.33
N TRP A 53 3.61 7.92 0.38
CA TRP A 53 3.80 8.61 1.66
C TRP A 53 4.49 7.73 2.71
N ALA A 54 4.09 6.45 2.80
CA ALA A 54 4.69 5.51 3.73
C ALA A 54 6.15 5.19 3.37
N GLY A 55 6.49 5.16 2.08
CA GLY A 55 7.86 5.03 1.58
C GLY A 55 8.73 6.22 1.96
N GLU A 56 8.25 7.45 1.76
CA GLU A 56 8.94 8.68 2.16
C GLU A 56 9.20 8.74 3.66
N LYS A 57 8.26 8.25 4.47
CA LYS A 57 8.37 8.20 5.94
C LYS A 57 9.15 6.99 6.45
N LYS A 58 9.65 6.11 5.57
CA LYS A 58 10.35 4.86 5.92
C LYS A 58 9.54 3.98 6.87
N LEU A 59 8.22 3.94 6.68
CA LEU A 59 7.29 3.14 7.49
C LEU A 59 7.02 1.75 6.88
N LEU A 60 7.45 1.54 5.63
CA LEU A 60 7.25 0.29 4.91
C LEU A 60 8.14 -0.83 5.44
N ASN A 61 7.58 -2.04 5.51
CA ASN A 61 8.26 -3.27 5.86
C ASN A 61 7.73 -4.40 4.96
N ILE A 62 8.26 -5.62 5.12
CA ILE A 62 7.87 -6.78 4.30
C ILE A 62 6.34 -7.01 4.24
N ILE A 63 5.62 -6.80 5.34
CA ILE A 63 4.17 -6.98 5.42
C ILE A 63 3.45 -5.97 4.51
N HIS A 64 3.90 -4.70 4.52
CA HIS A 64 3.33 -3.66 3.67
C HIS A 64 3.56 -3.91 2.19
N TYR A 65 4.79 -4.31 1.81
CA TYR A 65 5.12 -4.66 0.43
C TYR A 65 4.26 -5.83 -0.06
N ASN A 66 4.24 -6.92 0.70
CA ASN A 66 3.44 -8.10 0.37
C ASN A 66 1.96 -7.76 0.24
N ARG A 67 1.43 -6.94 1.17
CA ARG A 67 0.04 -6.52 1.13
C ARG A 67 -0.27 -5.68 -0.11
N TYR A 68 0.60 -4.75 -0.47
CA TYR A 68 0.37 -3.86 -1.61
C TYR A 68 0.48 -4.62 -2.94
N ILE A 69 1.47 -5.53 -3.06
CA ILE A 69 1.60 -6.44 -4.22
C ILE A 69 0.34 -7.31 -4.38
N ASP A 70 -0.16 -7.93 -3.31
CA ASP A 70 -1.41 -8.71 -3.34
C ASP A 70 -2.61 -7.88 -3.82
N LEU A 71 -2.71 -6.62 -3.39
CA LEU A 71 -3.78 -5.71 -3.79
C LEU A 71 -3.68 -5.30 -5.27
N LEU A 72 -2.47 -5.03 -5.76
CA LEU A 72 -2.21 -4.71 -7.16
C LEU A 72 -2.51 -5.91 -8.06
N GLY A 73 -2.09 -7.11 -7.64
CA GLY A 73 -2.40 -8.35 -8.36
C GLY A 73 -3.90 -8.62 -8.47
N LYS A 74 -4.64 -8.51 -7.36
CA LYS A 74 -6.12 -8.62 -7.35
C LYS A 74 -6.82 -7.55 -8.19
N SER A 75 -6.15 -6.42 -8.44
CA SER A 75 -6.66 -5.33 -9.27
C SER A 75 -6.22 -5.44 -10.74
N LYS A 76 -5.55 -6.54 -11.12
CA LYS A 76 -4.96 -6.78 -12.46
C LYS A 76 -3.93 -5.73 -12.86
N MET A 77 -3.26 -5.11 -11.89
CA MET A 77 -2.23 -4.08 -12.10
C MET A 77 -0.83 -4.71 -11.98
N ILE A 78 -0.54 -5.70 -12.83
CA ILE A 78 0.63 -6.57 -12.71
C ILE A 78 1.94 -5.78 -12.88
N GLU A 79 1.99 -4.85 -13.84
CA GLU A 79 3.17 -4.01 -14.09
C GLU A 79 3.59 -3.24 -12.82
N GLN A 80 2.62 -2.62 -12.16
CA GLN A 80 2.85 -1.89 -10.91
C GLN A 80 3.25 -2.83 -9.77
N ALA A 81 2.70 -4.05 -9.72
CA ALA A 81 3.10 -5.06 -8.74
C ALA A 81 4.57 -5.45 -8.91
N LEU A 82 5.04 -5.57 -10.15
CA LEU A 82 6.44 -5.85 -10.48
C LEU A 82 7.37 -4.67 -10.16
N GLU A 83 6.92 -3.43 -10.37
CA GLU A 83 7.66 -2.23 -9.94
C GLU A 83 7.85 -2.21 -8.42
N VAL A 84 6.77 -2.43 -7.65
CA VAL A 84 6.83 -2.51 -6.18
C VAL A 84 7.75 -3.64 -5.72
N PHE A 85 7.72 -4.78 -6.39
CA PHE A 85 8.64 -5.90 -6.11
C PHE A 85 10.10 -5.52 -6.39
N SER A 86 10.37 -4.79 -7.47
CA SER A 86 11.70 -4.27 -7.80
C SER A 86 12.20 -3.30 -6.73
N ASP A 87 11.34 -2.40 -6.26
CA ASP A 87 11.67 -1.45 -5.20
C ASP A 87 11.92 -2.15 -3.85
N MET A 88 11.13 -3.18 -3.53
CA MET A 88 11.37 -4.05 -2.38
C MET A 88 12.77 -4.67 -2.43
N ARG A 89 13.20 -5.18 -3.59
CA ARG A 89 14.54 -5.79 -3.76
C ARG A 89 15.69 -4.79 -3.65
N LYS A 90 15.46 -3.52 -3.97
CA LYS A 90 16.47 -2.46 -3.79
C LYS A 90 16.64 -2.07 -2.33
N ASN A 91 15.62 -2.30 -1.50
CA ASN A 91 15.68 -2.01 -0.09
C ASN A 91 16.53 -3.08 0.65
N LYS A 92 17.69 -2.67 1.19
CA LYS A 92 18.62 -3.58 1.87
C LYS A 92 18.03 -4.24 3.12
N ASP A 93 17.04 -3.59 3.74
CA ASP A 93 16.44 -4.03 4.99
C ASP A 93 15.22 -4.94 4.77
N VAL A 94 14.79 -5.15 3.53
CA VAL A 94 13.60 -5.92 3.19
C VAL A 94 13.94 -6.97 2.13
N LYS A 95 13.69 -8.24 2.46
CA LYS A 95 13.87 -9.36 1.52
C LYS A 95 12.51 -9.94 1.13
N PRO A 96 12.25 -10.19 -0.16
CA PRO A 96 11.09 -10.97 -0.58
C PRO A 96 11.02 -12.32 0.13
N ASP A 97 9.82 -12.72 0.53
CA ASP A 97 9.54 -14.03 1.12
C ASP A 97 8.60 -14.84 0.22
N THR A 98 8.26 -16.05 0.66
CA THR A 98 7.34 -16.94 -0.04
C THR A 98 5.98 -16.28 -0.31
N ILE A 99 5.52 -15.38 0.58
CA ILE A 99 4.26 -14.64 0.41
C ILE A 99 4.38 -13.65 -0.75
N THR A 100 5.51 -12.96 -0.88
CA THR A 100 5.78 -12.05 -2.01
C THR A 100 5.65 -12.78 -3.36
N TYR A 101 6.32 -13.92 -3.51
CA TYR A 101 6.28 -14.70 -4.75
C TYR A 101 4.89 -15.29 -5.02
N SER A 102 4.20 -15.79 -3.99
CA SER A 102 2.83 -16.31 -4.12
C SER A 102 1.85 -15.24 -4.59
N ALA A 103 1.98 -14.01 -4.10
CA ALA A 103 1.14 -12.88 -4.50
C ALA A 103 1.37 -12.49 -5.97
N LEU A 104 2.62 -12.52 -6.45
CA LEU A 104 2.94 -12.25 -7.86
C LEU A 104 2.43 -13.36 -8.78
N ILE A 105 2.60 -14.63 -8.42
CA ILE A 105 2.07 -15.76 -9.21
C ILE A 105 0.54 -15.69 -9.30
N SER A 106 -0.13 -15.33 -8.19
CA SER A 106 -1.59 -15.20 -8.17
C SER A 106 -2.12 -13.99 -8.95
N ALA A 107 -1.24 -13.04 -9.32
CA ALA A 107 -1.58 -11.86 -10.09
C ALA A 107 -1.59 -12.11 -11.61
N CYS A 108 -0.84 -13.11 -12.07
CA CYS A 108 -0.74 -13.56 -13.46
C CYS A 108 -1.85 -14.57 -13.80
#